data_AF-S3JYD8-F1
#
_entry.id   AF-S3JYD8-F1
#
_cell.length_a   1.000
_cell.length_b   1.000
_cell.length_c   1.000
_cell.angle_alpha   90.00
_cell.angle_beta   90.00
_cell.angle_gamma   90.00
#
_symmetry.space_group_name_H-M   'P 1'
#
loop_
_entity.id
_entity.type
_entity.pdbx_description
1 polymer ?
#
loop_
_entity_poly.entity_id
_entity_poly.type
_entity_poly.pdbx_seq_one_letter_code
_entity_poly.pdbx_strand_id
1 'polypeptide(L)'
;MSEPLLFRSKLNHILKENSDLADRTLKEGELISYKGRKYGWLTLKDNGVHLSPSLMQMLDIKVGDKLLAIRSSDIAFTLGAKGALIQKAHEYTGEIEVF
;
A
#
# COMPACT_ATOMS: atom_id res chain seq x y z
N MET A 1 -18.91 -0.11 -4.31
CA MET A 1 -18.38 0.06 -5.67
C MET A 1 -17.18 1.00 -5.64
N SER A 2 -15.98 0.46 -5.46
CA SER A 2 -14.70 1.20 -5.45
C SER A 2 -13.98 1.16 -6.80
N GLU A 3 -14.42 0.31 -7.72
CA GLU A 3 -13.81 0.11 -9.05
C GLU A 3 -13.80 1.37 -9.93
N PRO A 4 -14.83 2.25 -9.94
CA PRO A 4 -14.80 3.44 -10.78
C PRO A 4 -13.68 4.42 -10.41
N LEU A 5 -13.29 4.48 -9.13
CA LEU A 5 -12.24 5.37 -8.65
C LEU A 5 -10.85 4.84 -9.05
N LEU A 6 -10.57 3.56 -8.80
CA LEU A 6 -9.29 2.96 -9.19
C LEU A 6 -9.05 2.98 -10.70
N PHE A 7 -10.08 2.68 -11.49
CA PHE A 7 -9.96 2.68 -12.95
C PHE A 7 -9.67 4.07 -13.52
N ARG A 8 -10.11 5.14 -12.85
CA ARG A 8 -9.82 6.53 -13.25
C ARG A 8 -8.53 7.07 -12.64
N SER A 9 -7.93 6.34 -11.70
CA SER A 9 -6.72 6.77 -11.00
C SER A 9 -5.46 6.68 -11.87
N LYS A 10 -4.39 7.33 -11.42
CA LYS A 10 -3.04 7.17 -12.01
C LYS A 10 -2.49 5.74 -11.89
N LEU A 11 -3.12 4.88 -11.07
CA LEU A 11 -2.77 3.47 -10.92
C LEU A 11 -3.50 2.57 -11.93
N ASN A 12 -4.36 3.09 -12.80
CA ASN A 12 -5.04 2.29 -13.81
C ASN A 12 -4.07 1.47 -14.69
N HIS A 13 -2.88 1.99 -14.97
CA HIS A 13 -1.89 1.30 -15.80
C HIS A 13 -1.46 -0.05 -15.20
N ILE A 14 -1.20 -0.11 -13.89
CA ILE A 14 -0.82 -1.39 -13.26
C ILE A 14 -2.00 -2.37 -13.25
N LEU A 15 -3.23 -1.88 -13.05
CA LEU A 15 -4.43 -2.71 -13.05
C LEU A 15 -4.70 -3.32 -14.44
N LYS A 16 -4.51 -2.54 -15.51
CA LYS A 16 -4.64 -3.03 -16.89
C LYS A 16 -3.58 -4.07 -17.27
N GLU A 17 -2.36 -3.91 -16.76
CA GLU A 17 -1.25 -4.82 -17.05
C GLU A 17 -1.24 -6.05 -16.13
N ASN A 18 -2.05 -6.07 -15.06
CA ASN A 18 -2.11 -7.14 -14.07
C ASN A 18 -3.58 -7.41 -13.69
N SER A 19 -4.30 -8.14 -14.54
CA SER A 19 -5.72 -8.48 -14.35
C SER A 19 -5.98 -9.14 -13.01
N ASP A 20 -5.05 -9.97 -12.52
CA ASP A 20 -5.25 -10.68 -11.25
C ASP A 20 -5.32 -9.75 -10.04
N LEU A 21 -4.63 -8.62 -10.10
CA LEU A 21 -4.72 -7.56 -9.10
C LEU A 21 -5.99 -6.73 -9.27
N ALA A 22 -6.40 -6.47 -10.52
CA ALA A 22 -7.59 -5.68 -10.84
C ALA A 22 -8.89 -6.40 -10.45
N ASP A 23 -9.00 -7.67 -10.86
CA ASP A 23 -10.18 -8.52 -10.69
C ASP A 23 -10.19 -9.22 -9.31
N ARG A 24 -9.15 -8.98 -8.49
CA ARG A 24 -8.94 -9.58 -7.16
C ARG A 24 -8.97 -11.11 -7.18
N THR A 25 -8.52 -11.73 -8.28
CA THR A 25 -8.29 -13.17 -8.34
C THR A 25 -7.00 -13.56 -7.60
N LEU A 26 -6.05 -12.63 -7.50
CA LEU A 26 -4.91 -12.70 -6.60
C LEU A 26 -5.41 -12.90 -5.17
N LYS A 27 -4.79 -13.79 -4.38
CA LYS A 27 -5.22 -13.99 -3.00
C LYS A 27 -4.98 -12.73 -2.17
N GLU A 28 -5.87 -12.46 -1.21
CA GLU A 28 -5.69 -11.37 -0.25
C GLU A 28 -4.33 -11.47 0.46
N GLY A 29 -3.59 -10.37 0.48
CA GLY A 29 -2.25 -10.30 1.07
C GLY A 29 -1.14 -10.98 0.23
N GLU A 30 -1.44 -11.52 -0.94
CA GLU A 30 -0.43 -11.92 -1.91
C GLU A 30 0.11 -10.70 -2.67
N LEU A 31 1.38 -10.75 -3.06
CA LEU A 31 2.09 -9.63 -3.66
C LEU A 31 2.61 -9.98 -5.05
N ILE A 32 2.32 -9.12 -6.03
CA ILE A 32 2.96 -9.12 -7.33
C ILE A 32 4.07 -8.08 -7.40
N SER A 33 5.06 -8.29 -8.27
CA SER A 33 6.11 -7.31 -8.53
C SER A 33 5.83 -6.56 -9.83
N TYR A 34 5.83 -5.24 -9.78
CA TYR A 34 5.60 -4.38 -10.93
C TYR A 34 6.52 -3.15 -10.88
N LYS A 35 7.37 -2.98 -11.90
CA LYS A 35 8.31 -1.85 -12.05
C LYS A 35 9.09 -1.56 -10.75
N GLY A 36 9.65 -2.61 -10.14
CA GLY A 36 10.47 -2.52 -8.93
C GLY A 36 9.70 -2.28 -7.62
N ARG A 37 8.37 -2.37 -7.63
CA ARG A 37 7.51 -2.24 -6.44
C ARG A 37 6.64 -3.48 -6.26
N LYS A 38 6.28 -3.79 -5.01
CA LYS A 38 5.32 -4.85 -4.69
C LYS A 38 3.92 -4.27 -4.54
N TYR A 39 2.92 -4.94 -5.10
CA TYR A 39 1.51 -4.56 -5.02
C TYR A 39 0.67 -5.75 -4.62
N GLY A 40 -0.38 -5.49 -3.85
CA GLY A 40 -1.37 -6.48 -3.45
C GLY A 40 -2.62 -5.74 -2.97
N TRP A 41 -3.59 -6.50 -2.48
CA TRP A 41 -4.81 -5.95 -1.93
C TRP A 41 -5.10 -6.55 -0.56
N LEU A 42 -5.76 -5.73 0.27
CA LEU A 42 -6.22 -6.08 1.61
C LEU A 42 -7.61 -5.48 1.81
N THR A 43 -8.44 -6.19 2.56
CA THR A 43 -9.75 -5.74 2.99
C THR A 43 -9.59 -4.83 4.19
N LEU A 44 -10.23 -3.66 4.13
CA LEU A 44 -10.38 -2.80 5.30
C LEU A 44 -11.50 -3.38 6.17
N LYS A 45 -11.15 -3.81 7.39
CA LYS A 45 -12.08 -4.36 8.37
C LYS A 45 -11.89 -3.65 9.70
N ASP A 46 -12.98 -3.22 10.33
CA ASP A 46 -12.95 -2.56 11.65
C ASP A 46 -11.99 -1.36 11.69
N ASN A 47 -12.00 -0.53 10.63
CA ASN A 47 -11.09 0.61 10.41
C ASN A 47 -9.59 0.27 10.38
N GLY A 48 -9.24 -1.01 10.17
CA GLY A 48 -7.87 -1.47 10.06
C GLY A 48 -7.68 -2.46 8.92
N VAL A 49 -6.41 -2.78 8.65
CA VAL A 49 -6.02 -3.89 7.77
C VAL A 49 -5.28 -4.93 8.59
N HIS A 50 -5.49 -6.20 8.27
CA HIS A 50 -4.77 -7.28 8.93
C HIS A 50 -3.62 -7.76 8.03
N LEU A 51 -2.40 -7.74 8.57
CA LEU A 51 -1.22 -8.31 7.91
C LEU A 51 -0.93 -9.68 8.51
N SER A 52 -1.01 -10.72 7.70
CA SER A 52 -0.66 -12.08 8.15
C SER A 52 0.83 -12.17 8.51
N PRO A 53 1.24 -13.13 9.36
CA PRO A 53 2.66 -13.35 9.65
C PRO A 53 3.52 -13.57 8.41
N SER A 54 3.00 -14.29 7.41
CA SER A 54 3.70 -14.52 6.15
C SER A 54 3.87 -13.24 5.33
N LEU A 55 2.84 -12.38 5.28
CA LEU A 55 2.93 -11.08 4.60
C LEU A 55 3.93 -10.17 5.29
N MET A 56 3.92 -10.10 6.63
CA MET A 56 4.90 -9.34 7.39
C MET A 56 6.34 -9.82 7.13
N GLN A 57 6.56 -11.14 7.08
CA GLN A 57 7.86 -11.71 6.72
C GLN A 57 8.28 -11.32 5.29
N MET A 58 7.38 -11.40 4.31
CA MET A 58 7.67 -10.99 2.92
C MET A 58 7.98 -9.49 2.76
N LEU A 59 7.45 -8.67 3.65
CA LEU A 59 7.64 -7.23 3.72
C LEU A 59 8.80 -6.82 4.64
N ASP A 60 9.40 -7.77 5.37
CA ASP A 60 10.47 -7.54 6.35
C ASP A 60 10.08 -6.50 7.43
N ILE A 61 8.88 -6.68 7.97
CA ILE A 61 8.30 -5.88 9.07
C ILE A 61 7.81 -6.80 10.21
N LYS A 62 7.57 -6.23 11.38
CA LYS A 62 7.04 -6.93 12.56
C LYS A 62 6.04 -6.07 13.33
N VAL A 63 5.30 -6.73 14.23
CA VAL A 63 4.43 -6.04 15.18
C VAL A 63 5.25 -5.05 16.00
N GLY A 64 4.74 -3.82 16.12
CA GLY A 64 5.41 -2.71 16.79
C GLY A 64 6.20 -1.78 15.84
N ASP A 65 6.44 -2.19 14.59
CA ASP A 65 7.00 -1.29 13.60
C ASP A 65 6.01 -0.17 13.27
N LYS A 66 6.51 1.06 13.15
CA LYS A 66 5.72 2.21 12.72
C LYS A 66 5.83 2.34 11.20
N LEU A 67 4.69 2.31 10.52
CA LEU A 67 4.61 2.44 9.07
C LEU A 67 4.16 3.86 8.70
N LEU A 68 4.91 4.53 7.84
CA LEU A 68 4.49 5.79 7.25
C LEU A 68 3.41 5.49 6.20
N ALA A 69 2.18 5.93 6.49
CA ALA A 69 1.08 5.86 5.53
C ALA A 69 1.10 7.08 4.60
N ILE A 70 1.34 6.83 3.32
CA ILE A 70 1.31 7.86 2.29
C ILE A 70 0.05 7.61 1.45
N ARG A 71 -0.88 8.57 1.52
CA ARG A 71 -2.06 8.57 0.65
C ARG A 71 -1.60 8.67 -0.80
N SER A 72 -1.86 7.62 -1.57
CA SER A 72 -1.54 7.57 -2.99
C SER A 72 -2.75 8.02 -3.81
N SER A 73 -2.78 7.67 -5.10
CA SER A 73 -3.89 8.02 -5.97
C SER A 73 -5.21 7.37 -5.52
N ASP A 74 -6.21 8.21 -5.29
CA ASP A 74 -7.58 7.87 -4.89
C ASP A 74 -7.67 6.98 -3.64
N ILE A 75 -7.72 5.65 -3.82
CA ILE A 75 -7.96 4.68 -2.73
C ILE A 75 -6.75 3.79 -2.41
N ALA A 76 -5.63 3.99 -3.09
CA ALA A 76 -4.41 3.25 -2.79
C ALA A 76 -3.61 3.91 -1.67
N PHE A 77 -3.04 3.08 -0.80
CA PHE A 77 -2.09 3.49 0.22
C PHE A 77 -0.72 2.90 -0.06
N THR A 78 0.31 3.71 0.11
CA THR A 78 1.69 3.22 0.18
C THR A 78 2.10 3.21 1.65
N LEU A 79 2.58 2.06 2.13
CA LEU A 79 3.14 1.92 3.47
C LEU A 79 4.66 1.86 3.37
N GLY A 80 5.35 2.79 4.02
CA GLY A 80 6.81 2.83 4.10
C GLY A 80 7.31 2.43 5.49
N ALA A 81 8.28 1.51 5.55
CA ALA A 81 8.91 1.08 6.80
C ALA A 81 10.40 1.48 6.91
N LYS A 82 11.11 1.54 5.77
CA LYS A 82 12.56 1.79 5.71
C LYS A 82 12.90 2.69 4.52
N GLY A 83 14.10 3.28 4.54
CA GLY A 83 14.67 4.06 3.43
C GLY A 83 14.63 5.58 3.63
N ALA A 84 15.12 6.32 2.63
CA ALA A 84 15.39 7.76 2.73
C ALA A 84 14.14 8.60 3.08
N LEU A 85 12.94 8.20 2.63
CA LEU A 85 11.70 8.90 2.99
C LEU A 85 11.37 8.77 4.48
N ILE A 86 11.65 7.61 5.08
CA ILE A 86 11.40 7.36 6.50
C ILE A 86 12.40 8.14 7.36
N GLN A 87 13.66 8.18 6.94
CA GLN A 87 14.67 9.02 7.59
C GLN A 87 14.25 10.50 7.58
N LYS A 88 13.85 11.03 6.41
CA LYS A 88 13.36 12.42 6.31
C LYS A 88 12.12 12.68 7.16
N ALA A 89 11.20 11.73 7.23
CA ALA A 89 10.02 11.85 8.09
C ALA A 89 10.38 11.88 9.58
N HIS A 90 11.41 11.17 10.01
CA HIS A 90 11.91 11.24 11.40
C HIS A 90 12.69 12.52 11.71
N GLU A 91 13.42 13.06 10.74
CA GLU A 91 14.21 14.28 10.89
C GLU A 91 13.35 15.55 10.80
N TYR A 92 12.15 15.45 10.24
CA TYR A 92 11.23 16.57 10.11
C TYR A 92 10.66 16.99 11.46
N THR A 93 10.96 18.22 11.88
CA THR A 93 10.51 18.80 13.15
C THR A 93 9.36 19.81 13.01
N GLY A 94 8.89 20.04 11.79
CA GLY A 94 7.76 20.93 11.53
C GLY A 94 6.40 20.25 11.68
N GLU A 95 5.34 20.99 11.37
CA GLU A 95 3.98 20.46 11.32
C GLU A 95 3.57 20.20 9.86
N ILE A 96 3.00 19.02 9.60
CA ILE A 96 2.41 18.71 8.29
C ILE A 96 0.98 19.25 8.31
N GLU A 97 0.75 20.38 7.64
CA GLU A 97 -0.59 20.94 7.48
C GLU A 97 -1.52 19.97 6.74
N VAL A 98 -2.76 19.84 7.23
CA VAL A 98 -3.81 19.04 6.61
C VAL A 98 -4.63 19.95 5.70
N PHE A 99 -4.63 19.65 4.40
CA PHE A 99 -5.40 20.36 3.36
C PHE A 99 -6.64 19.56 2.93
#